data_AF-A0A1H7I1A5-F1
#
_entry.id   AF-A0A1H7I1A5-F1
#
_cell.length_a   1.000
_cell.length_b   1.000
_cell.length_c   1.000
_cell.angle_alpha   90.00
_cell.angle_beta   90.00
_cell.angle_gamma   90.00
#
_symmetry.space_group_name_H-M   'P 1'
#
loop_
_entity.id
_entity.type
_entity.pdbx_description
1 polymer ?
#
loop_
_entity_poly.entity_id
_entity_poly.type
_entity_poly.pdbx_seq_one_letter_code
_entity_poly.pdbx_strand_id
1 'polypeptide(L)'
;MKRPLLTLAWTLLASTSAAAPKSTLRYSPPPDEERPVIVDATVGPQGSDFAMRLVFNKDPWGEACKNRCANATLFLDTDSSAATGLQLGKGVPETGADLAVIVQGAREYKEHSADTFLRVKVRQLADNAASVDEGEALADLNHRQDPERVQIDGRTVYLLIDGTSSTLPSARKMRVIYHPPGGKAIQGTLPGMLTSGSGSGVRIFRGGSTKGPAPKSGPTRPSSAHDGQ
;
A
#
# COMPACT_ATOMS: atom_id res chain seq x y z
N MET A 1 -50.14 -46.89 9.34
CA MET A 1 -48.91 -46.56 8.58
C MET A 1 -48.49 -45.14 8.99
N LYS A 2 -47.67 -44.99 10.04
CA LYS A 2 -46.24 -44.59 10.03
C LYS A 2 -45.88 -43.45 9.04
N ARG A 3 -45.60 -42.27 9.61
CA ARG A 3 -45.00 -41.00 9.11
C ARG A 3 -43.70 -41.20 8.30
N PRO A 4 -43.26 -40.27 7.41
CA PRO A 4 -42.62 -39.03 7.89
C PRO A 4 -42.90 -37.73 7.12
N LEU A 5 -42.79 -36.65 7.90
CA LEU A 5 -42.65 -35.25 7.52
C LEU A 5 -41.30 -35.04 6.80
N LEU A 6 -41.31 -34.34 5.67
CA LEU A 6 -40.10 -33.84 5.01
C LEU A 6 -39.66 -32.54 5.68
N THR A 7 -38.58 -32.66 6.46
CA THR A 7 -37.83 -31.58 7.09
C THR A 7 -36.81 -30.95 6.14
N LEU A 8 -36.68 -29.62 6.25
CA LEU A 8 -35.50 -28.78 6.04
C LEU A 8 -34.73 -28.87 4.70
N ALA A 9 -34.78 -27.75 3.96
CA ALA A 9 -33.64 -27.25 3.20
C ALA A 9 -33.37 -25.80 3.62
N TRP A 10 -32.65 -25.63 4.73
CA TRP A 10 -31.98 -24.37 5.03
C TRP A 10 -30.81 -24.24 4.06
N THR A 11 -30.97 -23.39 3.05
CA THR A 11 -29.87 -22.91 2.22
C THR A 11 -28.90 -22.14 3.10
N LEU A 12 -27.78 -22.79 3.45
CA LEU A 12 -26.58 -22.15 3.98
C LEU A 12 -26.09 -21.13 2.94
N LEU A 13 -26.49 -19.87 3.10
CA LEU A 13 -25.73 -18.74 2.58
C LEU A 13 -24.40 -18.75 3.33
N ALA A 14 -23.42 -19.44 2.78
CA ALA A 14 -22.04 -19.35 3.20
C ALA A 14 -21.58 -17.92 2.93
N SER A 15 -21.72 -17.07 3.94
CA SER A 15 -21.08 -15.76 4.02
C SER A 15 -19.58 -16.00 3.92
N THR A 16 -19.03 -15.92 2.72
CA THR A 16 -17.58 -15.80 2.52
C THR A 16 -17.17 -14.45 3.07
N SER A 17 -16.97 -14.39 4.39
CA SER A 17 -16.28 -13.29 5.05
C SER A 17 -14.86 -13.28 4.48
N ALA A 18 -14.66 -12.49 3.42
CA ALA A 18 -13.34 -12.17 2.94
C ALA A 18 -12.61 -11.51 4.11
N ALA A 19 -11.71 -12.25 4.76
CA ALA A 19 -10.91 -11.75 5.86
C ALA A 19 -10.21 -10.47 5.39
N ALA A 20 -10.39 -9.37 6.14
CA ALA A 20 -9.72 -8.12 5.85
C ALA A 20 -8.21 -8.39 5.80
N PRO A 21 -7.49 -7.89 4.77
CA PRO A 21 -6.10 -8.26 4.57
C PRO A 21 -5.26 -7.76 5.75
N LYS A 22 -4.45 -8.67 6.29
CA LYS A 22 -3.62 -8.43 7.46
C LYS A 22 -2.54 -7.40 7.12
N SER A 23 -2.37 -6.43 8.00
CA SER A 23 -1.33 -5.41 7.90
C SER A 23 0.06 -6.05 7.82
N THR A 24 0.84 -5.61 6.84
CA THR A 24 2.22 -6.01 6.60
C THR A 24 3.18 -5.26 7.53
N LEU A 25 2.92 -3.97 7.76
CA LEU A 25 3.74 -3.09 8.59
C LEU A 25 2.85 -2.21 9.46
N ARG A 26 3.26 -2.01 10.72
CA ARG A 26 2.65 -1.03 11.61
C ARG A 26 3.71 -0.15 12.23
N TYR A 27 3.40 1.14 12.33
CA TYR A 27 4.27 2.14 12.92
C TYR A 27 3.47 3.07 13.83
N SER A 28 4.06 3.39 14.98
CA SER A 28 3.54 4.38 15.92
C SER A 28 4.47 5.58 15.93
N PRO A 29 4.14 6.67 15.23
CA PRO A 29 4.97 7.87 15.22
C PRO A 29 5.00 8.53 16.59
N PRO A 30 6.07 9.28 16.91
CA PRO A 30 6.10 10.09 18.11
C PRO A 30 5.03 11.22 18.01
N PRO A 31 4.53 11.75 19.15
CA PRO A 31 3.42 12.70 19.16
C PRO A 31 3.70 14.02 18.42
N ASP A 32 4.98 14.39 18.33
CA ASP A 32 5.50 15.62 17.72
C ASP A 32 5.83 15.48 16.23
N GLU A 33 5.61 14.30 15.62
CA GLU A 33 5.87 14.10 14.19
C GLU A 33 5.04 15.07 13.35
N GLU A 34 5.70 16.02 12.69
CA GLU A 34 5.04 17.06 11.90
C GLU A 34 4.50 16.51 10.58
N ARG A 35 5.25 15.62 9.92
CA ARG A 35 4.93 15.16 8.56
C ARG A 35 3.92 14.00 8.61
N PRO A 36 3.06 13.87 7.58
CA PRO A 36 2.30 12.65 7.37
C PRO A 36 3.26 11.47 7.14
N VAL A 37 3.09 10.42 7.93
CA VAL A 37 3.86 9.18 7.87
C VAL A 37 2.93 7.98 7.80
N ILE A 38 3.40 6.90 7.20
CA ILE A 38 2.65 5.65 7.07
C ILE A 38 2.60 4.97 8.44
N VAL A 39 1.40 4.66 8.93
CA VAL A 39 1.16 3.99 10.23
C VAL A 39 0.65 2.57 10.08
N ASP A 40 0.02 2.25 8.96
CA ASP A 40 -0.38 0.90 8.57
C ASP A 40 -0.13 0.73 7.07
N ALA A 41 0.61 -0.31 6.70
CA ALA A 41 0.78 -0.69 5.30
C ALA A 41 0.32 -2.13 5.12
N THR A 42 -0.51 -2.36 4.12
CA THR A 42 -0.80 -3.70 3.60
C THR A 42 -0.25 -3.76 2.19
N VAL A 43 0.64 -4.71 1.94
CA VAL A 43 1.25 -4.93 0.62
C VAL A 43 1.03 -6.38 0.24
N GLY A 44 0.86 -6.66 -1.05
CA GLY A 44 0.93 -8.02 -1.58
C GLY A 44 0.59 -8.09 -3.06
N PRO A 45 0.74 -9.28 -3.67
CA PRO A 45 0.46 -9.48 -5.07
C PRO A 45 -1.04 -9.31 -5.36
N GLN A 46 -1.38 -8.69 -6.48
CA GLN A 46 -2.74 -8.62 -7.00
C GLN A 46 -2.72 -8.78 -8.53
N GLY A 47 -3.00 -9.99 -9.00
CA GLY A 47 -2.79 -10.30 -10.42
C GLY A 47 -1.30 -10.24 -10.74
N SER A 48 -0.92 -9.39 -11.69
CA SER A 48 0.46 -9.16 -12.10
C SER A 48 1.10 -7.92 -11.46
N ASP A 49 0.36 -7.22 -10.59
CA ASP A 49 0.82 -6.01 -9.90
C ASP A 49 1.16 -6.29 -8.43
N PHE A 50 1.97 -5.40 -7.83
CA PHE A 50 2.04 -5.21 -6.39
C PHE A 50 0.98 -4.21 -5.95
N ALA A 51 0.04 -4.66 -5.12
CA ALA A 51 -0.96 -3.80 -4.52
C ALA A 51 -0.54 -3.32 -3.14
N MET A 52 -0.79 -2.04 -2.85
CA MET A 52 -0.52 -1.42 -1.55
C MET A 52 -1.73 -0.63 -1.03
N ARG A 53 -2.00 -0.76 0.26
CA ARG A 53 -2.86 0.13 1.05
C ARG A 53 -1.99 0.78 2.11
N LEU A 54 -1.79 2.07 2.00
CA LEU A 54 -0.96 2.88 2.89
C LEU A 54 -1.86 3.83 3.68
N VAL A 55 -1.94 3.64 4.99
CA VAL A 55 -2.69 4.52 5.88
C VAL A 55 -1.72 5.50 6.53
N PHE A 56 -1.99 6.79 6.38
CA PHE A 56 -1.21 7.87 6.99
C PHE A 56 -1.83 8.34 8.32
N ASN A 57 -0.99 8.82 9.24
CA ASN A 57 -1.47 9.46 10.48
C ASN A 57 -2.19 10.80 10.22
N LYS A 58 -1.78 11.52 9.17
CA LYS A 58 -2.29 12.84 8.73
C LYS A 58 -2.60 12.83 7.23
N ASP A 59 -3.21 13.89 6.72
CA ASP A 59 -3.47 14.01 5.28
C ASP A 59 -2.14 14.06 4.51
N PRO A 60 -1.90 13.14 3.56
CA PRO A 60 -0.59 13.01 2.92
C PRO A 60 -0.27 14.14 1.91
N TRP A 61 -1.26 14.91 1.48
CA TRP A 61 -1.12 15.99 0.52
C TRP A 61 -2.21 17.06 0.73
N GLY A 62 -2.12 18.16 -0.01
CA GLY A 62 -3.10 19.24 0.02
C GLY A 62 -2.81 20.32 1.06
N GLU A 63 -3.78 21.21 1.28
CA GLU A 63 -3.60 22.37 2.16
C GLU A 63 -3.41 22.01 3.63
N ALA A 64 -3.94 20.87 4.08
CA ALA A 64 -3.83 20.41 5.45
C ALA A 64 -2.38 20.18 5.89
N CYS A 65 -1.51 19.69 4.99
CA CYS A 65 -0.10 19.46 5.28
C CYS A 65 0.82 20.64 4.92
N LYS A 66 0.31 21.69 4.25
CA LYS A 66 1.07 22.90 3.87
C LYS A 66 2.41 22.56 3.20
N ASN A 67 3.54 22.86 3.87
CA ASN A 67 4.91 22.61 3.39
C ASN A 67 5.53 21.32 3.96
N ARG A 68 4.73 20.53 4.68
CA ARG A 68 5.14 19.32 5.41
C ARG A 68 4.38 18.10 4.93
N CYS A 69 3.99 18.06 3.66
CA CYS A 69 3.29 16.91 3.07
C CYS A 69 4.14 15.64 3.06
N ALA A 70 3.46 14.51 2.78
CA ALA A 70 4.09 13.20 2.78
C ALA A 70 5.30 13.18 1.86
N ASN A 71 6.35 12.51 2.33
CA ASN A 71 7.51 12.12 1.53
C ASN A 71 7.98 10.77 2.09
N ALA A 72 7.21 9.72 1.80
CA ALA A 72 7.43 8.40 2.34
C ALA A 72 8.02 7.49 1.26
N THR A 73 9.08 6.77 1.59
CA THR A 73 9.69 5.78 0.71
C THR A 73 9.45 4.38 1.27
N LEU A 74 8.84 3.51 0.47
CA LEU A 74 8.82 2.07 0.71
C LEU A 74 9.80 1.39 -0.24
N PHE A 75 10.54 0.43 0.28
CA PHE A 75 11.40 -0.44 -0.51
C PHE A 75 10.77 -1.81 -0.64
N LEU A 76 10.79 -2.37 -1.84
CA LEU A 76 10.42 -3.76 -2.09
C LEU A 76 11.66 -4.53 -2.52
N ASP A 77 11.98 -5.55 -1.74
CA ASP A 77 12.94 -6.60 -2.06
C ASP A 77 12.10 -7.80 -2.54
N THR A 78 11.93 -7.85 -3.86
CA THR A 78 10.92 -8.63 -4.60
C THR A 78 11.27 -10.11 -4.73
N ASP A 79 12.53 -10.46 -4.50
CA ASP A 79 13.03 -11.82 -4.41
C ASP A 79 13.51 -12.24 -3.01
N SER A 80 13.48 -11.32 -2.04
CA SER A 80 13.94 -11.50 -0.66
C SER A 80 15.45 -11.80 -0.55
N SER A 81 16.26 -11.19 -1.43
CA SER A 81 17.70 -11.41 -1.54
C SER A 81 18.49 -10.15 -1.24
N ALA A 82 19.49 -10.26 -0.37
CA ALA A 82 20.45 -9.16 -0.13
C ALA A 82 21.55 -9.09 -1.22
N ALA A 83 21.56 -10.01 -2.18
CA ALA A 83 22.59 -10.10 -3.22
C ALA A 83 22.25 -9.32 -4.50
N THR A 84 21.02 -8.85 -4.62
CA THR A 84 20.46 -8.13 -5.77
C THR A 84 20.01 -6.73 -5.34
N GLY A 85 19.66 -5.87 -6.30
CA GLY A 85 19.16 -4.53 -6.03
C GLY A 85 20.13 -3.64 -5.24
N LEU A 86 19.55 -2.73 -4.45
CA LEU A 86 20.27 -1.68 -3.72
C LEU A 86 21.36 -2.23 -2.78
N GLN A 87 22.55 -1.64 -2.83
CA GLN A 87 23.71 -2.05 -2.03
C GLN A 87 24.20 -0.92 -1.11
N LEU A 88 23.66 -0.87 0.12
CA LEU A 88 24.05 0.13 1.13
C LEU A 88 25.06 -0.40 2.16
N GLY A 89 25.46 -1.67 2.03
CA GLY A 89 26.38 -2.32 2.94
C GLY A 89 25.71 -3.27 3.94
N LYS A 90 26.53 -3.87 4.79
CA LYS A 90 26.11 -4.95 5.71
C LYS A 90 25.24 -4.40 6.84
N GLY A 91 24.09 -5.05 7.06
CA GLY A 91 23.19 -4.72 8.16
C GLY A 91 22.29 -3.50 7.90
N VAL A 92 22.38 -2.89 6.72
CA VAL A 92 21.45 -1.83 6.30
C VAL A 92 20.15 -2.48 5.81
N PRO A 93 18.98 -2.14 6.38
CA PRO A 93 17.72 -2.80 6.06
C PRO A 93 17.31 -2.69 4.60
N GLU A 94 17.66 -1.61 3.91
CA GLU A 94 17.28 -1.38 2.51
C GLU A 94 18.17 -2.16 1.52
N THR A 95 19.27 -2.76 1.97
CA THR A 95 20.10 -3.63 1.13
C THR A 95 19.28 -4.80 0.61
N GLY A 96 19.35 -5.07 -0.70
CA GLY A 96 18.51 -6.07 -1.36
C GLY A 96 17.25 -5.52 -2.03
N ALA A 97 16.93 -4.23 -1.85
CA ALA A 97 15.71 -3.68 -2.41
C ALA A 97 15.81 -3.52 -3.94
N ASP A 98 14.84 -4.06 -4.68
CA ASP A 98 14.74 -3.95 -6.14
C ASP A 98 13.89 -2.75 -6.57
N LEU A 99 12.94 -2.32 -5.72
CA LEU A 99 12.08 -1.18 -6.00
C LEU A 99 12.11 -0.17 -4.86
N ALA A 100 12.10 1.12 -5.22
CA ALA A 100 11.73 2.22 -4.34
C ALA A 100 10.41 2.85 -4.82
N VAL A 101 9.40 2.85 -3.94
CA VAL A 101 8.11 3.50 -4.14
C VAL A 101 8.04 4.73 -3.25
N ILE A 102 8.06 5.90 -3.86
CA ILE A 102 8.13 7.20 -3.19
C ILE A 102 6.78 7.89 -3.32
N VAL A 103 6.08 8.04 -2.20
CA VAL A 103 4.77 8.70 -2.11
C VAL A 103 4.97 10.13 -1.61
N GLN A 104 4.66 11.10 -2.47
CA GLN A 104 4.94 12.51 -2.24
C GLN A 104 3.68 13.37 -2.39
N GLY A 105 3.43 14.24 -1.42
CA GLY A 105 2.53 15.38 -1.62
C GLY A 105 3.24 16.46 -2.42
N ALA A 106 2.78 16.71 -3.64
CA ALA A 106 3.33 17.68 -4.56
C ALA A 106 2.46 18.94 -4.64
N ARG A 107 3.12 20.07 -4.95
CA ARG A 107 2.48 21.35 -5.23
C ARG A 107 3.11 21.94 -6.49
N GLU A 108 2.30 22.11 -7.52
CA GLU A 108 2.66 22.78 -8.77
C GLU A 108 2.16 24.22 -8.74
N TYR A 109 3.07 25.18 -8.92
CA TYR A 109 2.70 26.59 -8.99
C TYR A 109 2.42 26.96 -10.44
N LYS A 110 1.19 27.39 -10.71
CA LYS A 110 0.79 28.11 -11.92
C LYS A 110 0.68 29.59 -11.56
N GLU A 111 0.80 30.49 -12.53
CA GLU A 111 0.99 31.95 -12.34
C GLU A 111 0.12 32.60 -11.23
N HIS A 112 -1.11 32.12 -11.02
CA HIS A 112 -2.03 32.63 -10.00
C HIS A 112 -2.63 31.57 -9.06
N SER A 113 -2.16 30.32 -9.10
CA SER A 113 -2.69 29.25 -8.23
C SER A 113 -1.66 28.16 -7.95
N ALA A 114 -1.76 27.56 -6.76
CA ALA A 114 -1.01 26.38 -6.41
C ALA A 114 -1.93 25.17 -6.52
N ASP A 115 -1.57 24.24 -7.39
CA ASP A 115 -2.28 23.00 -7.61
C ASP A 115 -1.60 21.90 -6.80
N THR A 116 -2.34 21.26 -5.89
CA THR A 116 -1.77 20.25 -4.98
C THR A 116 -2.25 18.86 -5.37
N PHE A 117 -1.36 17.89 -5.31
CA PHE A 117 -1.71 16.52 -5.64
C PHE A 117 -0.76 15.49 -5.03
N LEU A 118 -1.22 14.25 -4.92
CA LEU A 118 -0.36 13.12 -4.60
C LEU A 118 0.34 12.60 -5.86
N ARG A 119 1.68 12.49 -5.80
CA ARG A 119 2.57 11.91 -6.81
C ARG A 119 3.25 10.66 -6.25
N VAL A 120 3.42 9.64 -7.07
CA VAL A 120 4.02 8.37 -6.71
C VAL A 120 5.10 8.05 -7.73
N LYS A 121 6.35 8.03 -7.29
CA LYS A 121 7.49 7.65 -8.14
C LYS A 121 7.87 6.22 -7.83
N VAL A 122 8.04 5.42 -8.88
CA VAL A 122 8.53 4.05 -8.78
C VAL A 122 9.87 3.99 -9.48
N ARG A 123 10.89 3.53 -8.76
CA ARG A 123 12.22 3.34 -9.30
C ARG A 123 12.67 1.91 -9.13
N GLN A 124 13.28 1.34 -10.16
CA GLN A 124 13.99 0.08 -10.10
C GLN A 124 15.44 0.33 -9.70
N LEU A 125 15.87 -0.39 -8.68
CA LEU A 125 17.20 -0.30 -8.12
C LEU A 125 18.03 -1.45 -8.69
N ALA A 126 19.08 -1.12 -9.43
CA ALA A 126 19.98 -2.12 -10.01
C ALA A 126 20.90 -2.73 -8.93
N ASP A 127 21.48 -3.89 -9.23
CA ASP A 127 22.34 -4.70 -8.32
C ASP A 127 23.59 -3.97 -7.77
N ASN A 128 23.89 -2.78 -8.28
CA ASN A 128 25.02 -1.94 -7.87
C ASN A 128 24.61 -0.52 -7.48
N ALA A 129 23.32 -0.22 -7.36
CA ALA A 129 22.85 1.08 -6.95
C ALA A 129 23.30 1.37 -5.50
N ALA A 130 24.01 2.48 -5.30
CA ALA A 130 24.43 2.94 -3.97
C ALA A 130 23.42 3.92 -3.36
N SER A 131 22.42 4.33 -4.13
CA SER A 131 21.36 5.24 -3.70
C SER A 131 20.06 5.02 -4.49
N VAL A 132 18.95 5.52 -3.96
CA VAL A 132 17.65 5.51 -4.65
C VAL A 132 17.67 6.37 -5.92
N ASP A 133 18.52 7.41 -5.91
CA ASP A 133 18.60 8.37 -7.01
C ASP A 133 19.26 7.80 -8.27
N GLU A 134 20.05 6.73 -8.12
CA GLU A 134 20.66 5.96 -9.21
C GLU A 134 19.68 4.97 -9.88
N GLY A 135 18.52 4.72 -9.28
CA GLY A 135 17.53 3.81 -9.83
C GLY A 135 16.87 4.32 -11.11
N GLU A 136 16.56 3.38 -12.02
CA GLU A 136 15.80 3.64 -13.24
C GLU A 136 14.35 4.01 -12.89
N ALA A 137 13.83 5.09 -13.47
CA ALA A 137 12.45 5.49 -13.26
C ALA A 137 11.51 4.58 -14.07
N LEU A 138 10.73 3.73 -13.37
CA LEU A 138 9.74 2.85 -14.00
C LEU A 138 8.40 3.55 -14.23
N ALA A 139 7.98 4.36 -13.25
CA ALA A 139 6.70 5.04 -13.32
C ALA A 139 6.71 6.34 -12.50
N ASP A 140 5.90 7.29 -12.96
CA ASP A 140 5.63 8.54 -12.28
C ASP A 140 4.13 8.82 -12.33
N LEU A 141 3.44 8.34 -11.31
CA LEU A 141 1.99 8.27 -11.26
C LEU A 141 1.45 9.43 -10.43
N ASN A 142 0.22 9.85 -10.71
CA ASN A 142 -0.52 10.73 -9.83
C ASN A 142 -2.01 10.40 -9.82
N HIS A 143 -2.65 10.66 -8.69
CA HIS A 143 -4.06 10.30 -8.48
C HIS A 143 -5.07 11.01 -9.41
N ARG A 144 -4.64 12.01 -10.17
CA ARG A 144 -5.51 12.76 -11.10
C ARG A 144 -5.46 12.19 -12.51
N GLN A 145 -4.29 11.72 -12.94
CA GLN A 145 -4.07 11.18 -14.28
C GLN A 145 -4.14 9.65 -14.31
N ASP A 146 -3.83 8.98 -13.20
CA ASP A 146 -3.74 7.52 -13.09
C ASP A 146 -4.72 6.96 -12.02
N PRO A 147 -6.03 7.26 -12.06
CA PRO A 147 -7.00 6.86 -11.03
C PRO A 147 -7.20 5.33 -10.93
N GLU A 148 -6.81 4.58 -11.95
CA GLU A 148 -6.79 3.12 -11.94
C GLU A 148 -5.58 2.53 -11.19
N ARG A 149 -4.51 3.32 -11.00
CA ARG A 149 -3.29 2.92 -10.29
C ARG A 149 -3.13 3.59 -8.93
N VAL A 150 -3.66 4.80 -8.75
CA VAL A 150 -3.53 5.59 -7.53
C VAL A 150 -4.91 6.09 -7.08
N GLN A 151 -5.42 5.55 -5.99
CA GLN A 151 -6.70 5.96 -5.39
C GLN A 151 -6.50 6.48 -3.98
N ILE A 152 -7.37 7.41 -3.57
CA ILE A 152 -7.28 8.08 -2.27
C ILE A 152 -8.65 8.02 -1.58
N ASP A 153 -8.64 7.63 -0.31
CA ASP A 153 -9.82 7.66 0.58
C ASP A 153 -9.40 8.22 1.94
N GLY A 154 -9.65 9.52 2.14
CA GLY A 154 -9.18 10.27 3.31
C GLY A 154 -7.65 10.19 3.44
N ARG A 155 -7.18 9.59 4.54
CA ARG A 155 -5.75 9.39 4.83
C ARG A 155 -5.18 8.09 4.26
N THR A 156 -5.97 7.36 3.48
CA THR A 156 -5.56 6.09 2.89
C THR A 156 -5.21 6.29 1.42
N VAL A 157 -4.02 5.83 1.03
CA VAL A 157 -3.55 5.78 -0.35
C VAL A 157 -3.52 4.33 -0.79
N TYR A 158 -4.18 4.03 -1.91
CA TYR A 158 -4.14 2.74 -2.56
C TYR A 158 -3.27 2.86 -3.81
N LEU A 159 -2.33 1.93 -3.99
CA LEU A 159 -1.40 1.87 -5.13
C LEU A 159 -1.42 0.51 -5.83
N LEU A 160 -1.39 0.50 -7.16
CA LEU A 160 -1.00 -0.65 -7.99
C LEU A 160 0.29 -0.32 -8.72
N ILE A 161 1.33 -1.09 -8.43
CA ILE A 161 2.64 -0.96 -9.09
C ILE A 161 2.85 -2.18 -9.97
N ASP A 162 3.23 -1.95 -11.23
CA ASP A 162 3.47 -3.02 -12.19
C ASP A 162 4.62 -3.94 -11.72
N GLY A 163 4.34 -5.24 -11.63
CA GLY A 163 5.31 -6.28 -11.27
C GLY A 163 5.80 -7.08 -12.47
N THR A 164 5.45 -6.69 -13.71
CA THR A 164 5.76 -7.45 -14.94
C THR A 164 6.98 -6.98 -15.69
N SER A 165 7.73 -6.00 -15.15
CA SER A 165 9.00 -5.59 -15.73
C SER A 165 9.92 -6.80 -15.89
N SER A 166 10.45 -7.01 -17.10
CA SER A 166 11.27 -8.17 -17.44
C SER A 166 12.58 -8.24 -16.65
N THR A 167 13.02 -7.11 -16.09
CA THR A 167 14.25 -6.99 -15.30
C THR A 167 14.00 -7.09 -13.80
N LEU A 168 12.74 -7.08 -13.36
CA LEU A 168 12.42 -7.15 -11.94
C LEU A 168 12.48 -8.61 -11.48
N PRO A 169 13.34 -8.94 -10.51
CA PRO A 169 13.36 -10.29 -9.97
C PRO A 169 12.04 -10.57 -9.25
N SER A 170 11.70 -11.85 -9.09
CA SER A 170 10.44 -12.25 -8.47
C SER A 170 10.61 -13.57 -7.78
N ALA A 171 10.24 -13.65 -6.51
CA ALA A 171 10.25 -14.90 -5.76
C ALA A 171 8.90 -15.20 -5.09
N ARG A 172 8.88 -16.28 -4.30
CA ARG A 172 7.75 -16.68 -3.46
C ARG A 172 7.63 -15.85 -2.18
N LYS A 173 8.66 -15.08 -1.85
CA LYS A 173 8.67 -14.17 -0.71
C LYS A 173 9.12 -12.81 -1.20
N MET A 174 8.53 -11.78 -0.63
CA MET A 174 8.96 -10.40 -0.81
C MET A 174 9.10 -9.78 0.57
N ARG A 175 10.06 -8.88 0.71
CA ARG A 175 10.22 -8.05 1.90
C ARG A 175 9.87 -6.61 1.56
N VAL A 176 9.04 -6.01 2.39
CA VAL A 176 8.73 -4.57 2.34
C VAL A 176 9.47 -3.92 3.49
N ILE A 177 10.18 -2.84 3.19
CA ILE A 177 10.88 -2.02 4.17
C ILE A 177 10.31 -0.61 4.10
N TYR A 178 9.99 -0.03 5.25
CA TYR A 178 9.60 1.37 5.37
C TYR A 178 10.53 2.05 6.38
N HIS A 179 11.11 3.17 5.97
CA HIS A 179 11.94 4.00 6.82
C HIS A 179 11.16 5.27 7.20
N PRO A 180 10.49 5.30 8.36
CA PRO A 180 9.82 6.50 8.82
C PRO A 180 10.85 7.61 9.09
N PRO A 181 10.54 8.89 8.80
CA PRO A 181 11.40 10.01 9.16
C PRO A 181 11.80 9.96 10.64
N GLY A 182 13.11 10.06 10.93
CA GLY A 182 13.63 10.08 12.30
C GLY A 182 13.47 8.77 13.10
N GLY A 183 12.94 7.70 12.50
CA GLY A 183 12.74 6.41 13.15
C GLY A 183 13.67 5.32 12.62
N LYS A 184 13.61 4.13 13.23
CA LYS A 184 14.28 2.94 12.69
C LYS A 184 13.44 2.34 11.56
N ALA A 185 14.10 1.76 10.57
CA ALA A 185 13.43 1.01 9.52
C ALA A 185 12.57 -0.13 10.10
N ILE A 186 11.42 -0.35 9.48
CA ILE A 186 10.46 -1.39 9.82
C ILE A 186 10.33 -2.29 8.60
N GLN A 187 10.37 -3.60 8.82
CA GLN A 187 10.35 -4.59 7.76
C GLN A 187 9.29 -5.65 7.99
N GLY A 188 8.73 -6.15 6.89
CA GLY A 188 7.72 -7.19 6.88
C GLY A 188 7.95 -8.12 5.70
N THR A 189 7.84 -9.42 5.93
CA THR A 189 7.93 -10.43 4.87
C THR A 189 6.53 -10.92 4.53
N LEU A 190 6.25 -11.02 3.24
CA LEU A 190 4.95 -11.43 2.71
C LEU A 190 5.11 -12.34 1.49
N PRO A 191 4.01 -12.97 1.01
CA PRO A 191 4.02 -13.68 -0.26
C PRO A 191 4.53 -12.79 -1.41
N GLY A 192 5.49 -13.30 -2.18
CA GLY A 192 5.96 -12.67 -3.41
C GLY A 192 5.12 -13.06 -4.63
N MET A 193 5.46 -12.53 -5.81
CA MET A 193 4.71 -12.72 -7.06
C MET A 193 4.62 -14.19 -7.50
N LEU A 194 5.61 -15.02 -7.18
CA LEU A 194 5.60 -16.44 -7.54
C LEU A 194 4.80 -17.32 -6.56
N THR A 195 4.07 -16.71 -5.61
CA THR A 195 3.28 -17.48 -4.63
C THR A 195 1.97 -17.96 -5.22
N SER A 196 1.94 -19.23 -5.62
CA SER A 196 0.75 -19.95 -6.05
C SER A 196 -0.14 -20.36 -4.86
N GLY A 197 -1.31 -19.73 -4.69
CA GLY A 197 -2.33 -20.16 -3.72
C GLY A 197 -3.56 -19.24 -3.65
N SER A 198 -4.75 -19.79 -3.44
CA SER A 198 -6.07 -19.10 -3.44
C SER A 198 -6.27 -18.06 -2.30
N GLY A 199 -5.21 -17.57 -1.67
CA GLY A 199 -5.24 -16.59 -0.57
C GLY A 199 -3.94 -15.83 -0.36
N SER A 200 -2.96 -15.93 -1.27
CA SER A 200 -1.70 -15.19 -1.19
C SER A 200 -1.82 -13.74 -1.67
N GLY A 201 -2.85 -13.44 -2.47
CA GLY A 201 -3.07 -12.11 -3.04
C GLY A 201 -3.87 -11.19 -2.13
N VAL A 202 -3.54 -9.91 -2.17
CA VAL A 202 -4.33 -8.88 -1.50
C VAL A 202 -5.26 -8.24 -2.53
N ARG A 203 -6.57 -8.21 -2.24
CA ARG A 203 -7.53 -7.43 -3.03
C ARG A 203 -7.67 -6.04 -2.44
N ILE A 204 -6.83 -5.14 -2.89
CA ILE A 204 -6.83 -3.74 -2.49
C ILE A 204 -7.62 -2.91 -3.49
N PHE A 205 -7.40 -3.15 -4.78
CA PHE A 205 -8.16 -2.51 -5.86
C PHE A 205 -9.26 -3.46 -6.31
N ARG A 206 -10.49 -2.97 -6.36
CA ARG A 206 -11.60 -3.68 -6.99
C ARG A 206 -11.58 -3.34 -8.48
N GLY A 207 -11.14 -4.28 -9.32
CA GLY A 207 -11.11 -4.08 -10.76
C GLY A 207 -12.50 -3.77 -11.35
N GLY A 208 -12.59 -2.68 -12.10
CA GLY A 208 -13.13 -2.67 -13.46
C GLY A 208 -14.64 -2.86 -13.70
N SER A 209 -15.52 -2.72 -12.70
CA SER A 209 -16.97 -2.65 -12.94
C SER A 209 -17.63 -1.71 -11.95
N THR A 210 -18.34 -0.72 -12.49
CA THR A 210 -19.18 0.24 -11.76
C THR A 210 -19.99 -0.40 -10.63
N LYS A 211 -20.10 0.33 -9.51
CA LYS A 211 -21.00 0.16 -8.35
C LYS A 211 -20.42 -0.57 -7.14
N GLY A 212 -19.57 0.12 -6.39
CA GLY A 212 -19.42 -0.17 -4.96
C GLY A 212 -18.29 0.63 -4.31
N PRO A 213 -18.55 1.37 -3.21
CA PRO A 213 -17.51 2.11 -2.51
C PRO A 213 -16.43 1.15 -1.97
N ALA A 214 -15.19 1.66 -1.89
CA ALA A 214 -14.06 0.99 -1.28
C ALA A 214 -14.44 0.44 0.12
N PRO A 215 -13.85 -0.70 0.55
CA PRO A 215 -14.10 -1.21 1.89
C PRO A 215 -13.65 -0.15 2.91
N LYS A 216 -14.63 0.44 3.62
CA LYS A 216 -14.38 1.45 4.64
C LYS A 216 -13.41 0.91 5.68
N SER A 217 -12.35 1.66 5.97
CA SER A 217 -11.41 1.36 7.04
C SER A 217 -11.98 1.75 8.40
N GLY A 218 -12.13 0.80 9.32
CA GLY A 218 -12.20 1.04 10.76
C GLY A 218 -13.48 0.57 11.49
N PRO A 219 -13.38 0.26 12.80
CA PRO A 219 -14.50 -0.20 13.60
C PRO A 219 -15.53 0.92 13.77
N THR A 220 -16.79 0.58 13.52
CA THR A 220 -17.93 1.47 13.70
C THR A 220 -17.94 2.00 15.13
N ARG A 221 -17.63 3.30 15.31
CA ARG A 221 -17.90 4.01 16.55
C ARG A 221 -19.42 3.89 16.79
N PRO A 222 -19.88 3.39 17.95
CA PRO A 222 -21.31 3.33 18.22
C PRO A 222 -21.85 4.75 18.24
N SER A 223 -22.81 5.02 17.36
CA SER A 223 -23.62 6.23 17.42
C SER A 223 -24.47 6.11 18.68
N SER A 224 -24.11 6.87 19.72
CA SER A 224 -25.04 7.19 20.78
C SER A 224 -26.10 8.12 20.18
N ALA A 225 -27.28 7.56 19.94
CA ALA A 225 -28.47 8.31 19.61
C ALA A 225 -28.74 9.31 20.74
N HIS A 226 -28.87 10.57 20.32
CA HIS A 226 -29.31 11.68 21.16
C HIS A 226 -30.83 11.73 20.99
N ASP A 227 -31.57 10.99 21.82
CA ASP A 227 -33.01 11.20 21.96
C ASP A 227 -33.23 12.19 23.10
N GLY A 228 -33.56 13.42 22.73
CA GLY A 228 -34.20 14.37 23.60
C GLY A 228 -35.71 14.21 23.51
N GLN A 229 -36.32 13.91 24.65
CA GLN A 229 -37.57 14.51 25.10
C GLN A 229 -37.66 14.36 26.62
#